data_AF-A0A3N6WCH4-F1
#
_entry.id   AF-A0A3N6WCH4-F1
#
_cell.length_a   1.000
_cell.length_b   1.000
_cell.length_c   1.000
_cell.angle_alpha   90.00
_cell.angle_beta   90.00
_cell.angle_gamma   90.00
#
_symmetry.space_group_name_H-M   'P 1'
#
loop_
_entity.id
_entity.type
_entity.pdbx_description
1 polymer ?
#
loop_
_entity_poly.entity_id
_entity_poly.type
_entity_poly.pdbx_seq_one_letter_code
_entity_poly.pdbx_strand_id
1 'polypeptide(L)'
;MTIGGLDEPWNVARSLDDLAAATIDFLEGRLQETPLHGGLPNPESLPLIPTLVAMNRAGFVTTDSQPGSINEPTRRVQRAYVEGICHEATAARIERGLLTEDLVMVSFAPGSDVDSSIVVTVSHGSPCTFLGRWSVEELDHFRNGLASLDADLDAAWAIQIFDPQWARNDRLWTAVLRALTTD
;
A
#
# COMPACT_ATOMS: atom_id res chain seq x y z
N MET A 1 21.50 10.76 -0.64
CA MET A 1 20.48 11.61 0.01
C MET A 1 20.37 12.87 -0.83
N THR A 2 19.52 12.82 -1.84
CA THR A 2 19.18 14.03 -2.61
C THR A 2 18.25 14.80 -1.68
N ILE A 3 18.63 16.00 -1.27
CA ILE A 3 17.76 16.84 -0.45
C ILE A 3 16.60 17.23 -1.36
N GLY A 4 15.44 16.61 -1.14
CA GLY A 4 14.21 16.95 -1.82
C GLY A 4 13.98 18.45 -1.80
N GLY A 5 13.58 19.02 -2.94
CA GLY A 5 13.26 20.45 -3.01
C GLY A 5 12.15 20.79 -2.02
N LEU A 6 12.14 22.01 -1.50
CA LEU A 6 11.04 22.50 -0.64
C LEU A 6 9.66 22.41 -1.32
N ASP A 7 9.64 22.34 -2.65
CA ASP A 7 8.43 22.22 -3.49
C ASP A 7 8.13 20.78 -3.94
N GLU A 8 8.85 19.77 -3.43
CA GLU A 8 8.56 18.38 -3.76
C GLU A 8 7.14 17.99 -3.29
N PRO A 9 6.34 17.24 -4.07
CA PRO A 9 4.93 16.97 -3.76
C PRO A 9 4.68 16.47 -2.33
N TRP A 10 5.57 15.65 -1.79
CA TRP A 10 5.52 15.16 -0.39
C TRP A 10 5.54 16.30 0.64
N ASN A 11 6.40 17.31 0.44
CA ASN A 11 6.61 18.42 1.37
C ASN A 11 5.47 19.44 1.38
N VAL A 12 4.63 19.43 0.34
CA VAL A 12 3.53 20.38 0.17
C VAL A 12 2.14 19.73 0.21
N ALA A 13 2.07 18.41 0.37
CA ALA A 13 0.83 17.65 0.48
C ALA A 13 -0.01 18.15 1.68
N ARG A 14 -1.31 18.33 1.48
CA ARG A 14 -2.25 18.86 2.49
C ARG A 14 -3.36 17.89 2.85
N SER A 15 -3.42 16.75 2.17
CA SER A 15 -4.48 15.75 2.26
C SER A 15 -3.99 14.37 1.84
N LEU A 16 -4.78 13.33 2.11
CA LEU A 16 -4.52 11.98 1.55
C LEU A 16 -4.56 11.97 0.01
N ASP A 17 -5.38 12.83 -0.62
CA ASP A 17 -5.44 12.95 -2.09
C ASP A 17 -4.14 13.52 -2.67
N ASP A 18 -3.51 14.48 -1.98
CA ASP A 18 -2.19 14.99 -2.39
C ASP A 18 -1.11 13.92 -2.23
N LEU A 19 -1.17 13.10 -1.17
CA LEU A 19 -0.28 11.95 -1.02
C LEU A 19 -0.52 10.92 -2.13
N ALA A 20 -1.77 10.63 -2.50
CA ALA A 20 -2.08 9.77 -3.64
C ALA A 20 -1.47 10.31 -4.95
N ALA A 21 -1.57 11.62 -5.19
CA ALA A 21 -0.97 12.26 -6.37
C ALA A 21 0.56 12.13 -6.37
N ALA A 22 1.22 12.34 -5.23
CA ALA A 22 2.66 12.16 -5.09
C ALA A 22 3.08 10.68 -5.27
N THR A 23 2.30 9.73 -4.74
CA THR A 23 2.51 8.29 -4.97
C THR A 23 2.38 7.92 -6.44
N ILE A 24 1.41 8.50 -7.15
CA ILE A 24 1.26 8.32 -8.62
C ILE A 24 2.47 8.89 -9.36
N ASP A 25 2.96 10.07 -8.97
CA ASP A 25 4.17 10.66 -9.55
C ASP A 25 5.39 9.75 -9.35
N PHE A 26 5.55 9.15 -8.17
CA PHE A 26 6.58 8.15 -7.91
C PHE A 26 6.42 6.89 -8.79
N LEU A 27 5.22 6.30 -8.82
CA LEU A 27 4.93 5.09 -9.60
C LEU A 27 5.15 5.31 -11.10
N GLU A 28 4.86 6.50 -11.62
CA GLU A 28 5.06 6.86 -13.02
C GLU A 28 6.48 7.39 -13.30
N GLY A 29 7.38 7.35 -12.30
CA GLY A 29 8.81 7.67 -12.43
C GLY A 29 9.14 9.17 -12.46
N ARG A 30 8.19 10.04 -12.11
CA ARG A 30 8.40 11.49 -11.97
C ARG A 30 9.10 11.85 -10.65
N LEU A 31 8.90 11.05 -9.60
CA LEU A 31 9.65 11.13 -8.35
C LEU A 31 10.55 9.90 -8.19
N GLN A 32 11.72 10.09 -7.58
CA GLN A 32 12.74 9.05 -7.46
C GLN A 32 12.60 8.19 -6.21
N GLU A 33 11.85 8.65 -5.21
CA GLU A 33 11.66 7.97 -3.94
C GLU A 33 10.33 8.40 -3.31
N THR A 34 9.90 7.67 -2.30
CA THR A 34 8.80 8.02 -1.40
C THR A 34 9.35 8.18 0.02
N PRO A 35 8.58 8.73 0.96
CA PRO A 35 8.96 8.74 2.37
C PRO A 35 9.21 7.33 2.96
N LEU A 36 8.68 6.28 2.33
CA LEU A 36 8.79 4.89 2.78
C LEU A 36 9.75 4.03 1.94
N HIS A 37 10.20 4.49 0.76
CA HIS A 37 10.98 3.70 -0.17
C HIS A 37 12.01 4.54 -0.92
N GLY A 38 13.29 4.21 -0.73
CA GLY A 38 14.41 4.87 -1.41
C GLY A 38 14.68 4.27 -2.79
N GLY A 39 14.68 5.12 -3.82
CA GLY A 39 14.89 4.72 -5.21
C GLY A 39 13.61 4.33 -5.94
N LEU A 40 13.72 4.06 -7.24
CA LEU A 40 12.58 3.75 -8.11
C LEU A 40 11.81 2.50 -7.66
N PRO A 41 10.55 2.31 -8.12
CA PRO A 41 9.82 1.08 -7.89
C PRO A 41 10.65 -0.16 -8.23
N ASN A 42 10.58 -1.17 -7.37
CA ASN A 42 11.27 -2.43 -7.61
C ASN A 42 10.84 -3.04 -8.95
N PRO A 43 11.72 -3.75 -9.68
CA PRO A 43 11.36 -4.36 -10.97
C PRO A 43 10.11 -5.26 -10.92
N GLU A 44 9.84 -5.90 -9.77
CA GLU A 44 8.65 -6.75 -9.58
C GLU A 44 7.33 -5.95 -9.57
N SER A 45 7.38 -4.65 -9.26
CA SER A 45 6.22 -3.75 -9.23
C SER A 45 5.88 -3.17 -10.60
N LEU A 46 6.79 -3.21 -11.59
CA LEU A 46 6.58 -2.59 -12.91
C LEU A 46 5.28 -3.03 -13.59
N PRO A 47 4.91 -4.33 -13.60
CA PRO A 47 3.64 -4.77 -14.19
C PRO A 47 2.40 -4.31 -13.40
N LEU A 48 2.58 -3.95 -12.12
CA LEU A 48 1.49 -3.55 -11.22
C LEU A 48 1.21 -2.04 -11.27
N ILE A 49 2.16 -1.22 -11.72
CA ILE A 49 2.07 0.25 -11.74
C ILE A 49 0.71 0.77 -12.23
N PRO A 50 0.17 0.33 -13.40
CA PRO A 50 -1.12 0.85 -13.87
C PRO A 50 -2.27 0.62 -12.88
N THR A 51 -2.26 -0.53 -12.21
CA THR A 51 -3.27 -0.90 -11.21
C THR A 51 -3.07 -0.11 -9.92
N LEU A 52 -1.84 0.01 -9.44
CA LEU A 52 -1.52 0.81 -8.25
C LEU A 52 -1.88 2.29 -8.45
N VAL A 53 -1.58 2.86 -9.63
CA VAL A 53 -2.01 4.21 -10.00
C VAL A 53 -3.53 4.34 -9.96
N ALA A 54 -4.26 3.36 -10.48
CA ALA A 54 -5.72 3.37 -10.44
C ALA A 54 -6.28 3.28 -9.01
N MET A 55 -5.63 2.52 -8.11
CA MET A 55 -5.98 2.46 -6.69
C MET A 55 -5.77 3.82 -5.99
N ASN A 56 -4.63 4.47 -6.22
CA ASN A 56 -4.34 5.81 -5.69
C ASN A 56 -5.37 6.83 -6.18
N ARG A 57 -5.71 6.81 -7.48
CA ARG A 57 -6.77 7.68 -8.04
C ARG A 57 -8.15 7.41 -7.44
N ALA A 58 -8.38 6.23 -6.87
CA ALA A 58 -9.62 5.85 -6.22
C ALA A 58 -9.62 6.10 -4.70
N GLY A 59 -8.62 6.82 -4.18
CA GLY A 59 -8.54 7.21 -2.76
C GLY A 59 -7.89 6.18 -1.84
N PHE A 60 -7.14 5.22 -2.38
CA PHE A 60 -6.33 4.28 -1.62
C PHE A 60 -4.84 4.55 -1.85
N VAL A 61 -4.22 5.29 -0.93
CA VAL A 61 -2.81 5.70 -1.01
C VAL A 61 -1.93 4.48 -0.75
N THR A 62 -1.39 3.86 -1.80
CA THR A 62 -0.62 2.62 -1.67
C THR A 62 0.74 2.88 -1.03
N THR A 63 1.08 2.15 0.02
CA THR A 63 2.35 2.31 0.77
C THR A 63 3.35 1.20 0.47
N ASP A 64 2.88 -0.03 0.25
CA ASP A 64 3.71 -1.15 -0.17
C ASP A 64 2.89 -2.15 -1.02
N SER A 65 3.57 -2.94 -1.85
CA SER A 65 2.92 -3.99 -2.64
C SER A 65 3.92 -5.05 -3.09
N GLN A 66 3.42 -6.26 -3.30
CA GLN A 66 4.21 -7.36 -3.84
C GLN A 66 3.34 -8.25 -4.73
N PRO A 67 3.84 -8.70 -5.90
CA PRO A 67 3.15 -9.71 -6.70
C PRO A 67 3.20 -11.10 -6.03
N GLY A 68 2.17 -11.90 -6.31
CA GLY A 68 2.27 -13.34 -6.10
C GLY A 68 3.26 -13.91 -7.10
N SER A 69 4.24 -14.67 -6.63
CA SER A 69 5.23 -15.27 -7.52
C SER A 69 5.88 -16.52 -6.93
N ILE A 70 6.55 -17.28 -7.78
CA ILE A 70 7.44 -18.37 -7.40
C ILE A 70 8.75 -18.25 -8.19
N ASN A 71 9.87 -18.39 -7.48
CA ASN A 71 11.21 -18.49 -8.05
C ASN A 71 11.86 -19.77 -7.52
N GLU A 72 11.90 -20.80 -8.37
CA GLU A 72 12.43 -22.12 -8.02
C GLU A 72 13.91 -22.09 -7.63
N PRO A 73 14.83 -21.42 -8.39
CA PRO A 73 16.24 -21.33 -8.01
C PRO A 73 16.49 -20.80 -6.59
N THR A 74 15.75 -19.79 -6.15
CA THR A 74 15.89 -19.22 -4.80
C THR A 74 14.93 -19.84 -3.79
N ARG A 75 14.08 -20.78 -4.22
CA ARG A 75 12.96 -21.33 -3.43
C ARG A 75 12.16 -20.20 -2.76
N ARG A 76 11.98 -19.08 -3.48
CA ARG A 76 11.21 -17.93 -3.03
C ARG A 76 9.78 -18.08 -3.51
N VAL A 77 8.82 -18.02 -2.61
CA VAL A 77 7.39 -18.01 -2.93
C VAL A 77 6.73 -16.85 -2.20
N GLN A 78 5.88 -16.12 -2.92
CA GLN A 78 5.24 -14.88 -2.49
C GLN A 78 3.73 -15.01 -2.60
N ARG A 79 3.01 -14.46 -1.64
CA ARG A 79 1.60 -14.07 -1.77
C ARG A 79 1.53 -12.68 -2.38
N ALA A 80 0.52 -12.45 -3.22
CA ALA A 80 0.21 -11.10 -3.67
C ALA A 80 -0.35 -10.29 -2.50
N TYR A 81 0.07 -9.04 -2.34
CA TYR A 81 -0.54 -8.11 -1.39
C TYR A 81 -0.43 -6.66 -1.84
N VAL A 82 -1.31 -5.82 -1.29
CA VAL A 82 -1.22 -4.37 -1.33
C VAL A 82 -1.53 -3.79 0.04
N GLU A 83 -0.76 -2.80 0.44
CA GLU A 83 -0.97 -2.01 1.65
C GLU A 83 -1.23 -0.56 1.29
N GLY A 84 -1.97 0.14 2.16
CA GLY A 84 -2.18 1.56 1.96
C GLY A 84 -3.02 2.19 3.06
N ILE A 85 -3.11 3.51 2.99
CA ILE A 85 -3.93 4.33 3.88
C ILE A 85 -5.07 4.98 3.09
N CYS A 86 -6.20 5.21 3.76
CA CYS A 86 -7.37 5.83 3.15
C CYS A 86 -8.33 6.41 4.18
N HIS A 87 -9.33 7.16 3.73
CA HIS A 87 -10.44 7.57 4.58
C HIS A 87 -11.36 6.38 4.93
N GLU A 88 -12.09 6.49 6.04
CA GLU A 88 -13.05 5.47 6.51
C GLU A 88 -14.04 5.02 5.43
N ALA A 89 -14.56 5.96 4.63
CA ALA A 89 -15.50 5.65 3.55
C ALA A 89 -14.88 4.73 2.49
N THR A 90 -13.59 4.91 2.17
CA THR A 90 -12.84 4.05 1.25
C THR A 90 -12.59 2.68 1.88
N ALA A 91 -12.19 2.64 3.16
CA ALA A 91 -12.01 1.37 3.89
C ALA A 91 -13.29 0.53 3.89
N ALA A 92 -14.43 1.13 4.22
CA ALA A 92 -15.75 0.48 4.20
C ALA A 92 -16.18 0.06 2.78
N ARG A 93 -15.78 0.81 1.75
CA ARG A 93 -16.02 0.42 0.35
C ARG A 93 -15.22 -0.82 -0.03
N ILE A 94 -13.92 -0.85 0.29
CA ILE A 94 -13.06 -2.01 0.05
C ILE A 94 -13.63 -3.23 0.77
N GLU A 95 -13.94 -3.10 2.07
CA GLU A 95 -14.49 -4.20 2.87
C GLU A 95 -15.73 -4.80 2.20
N ARG A 96 -16.74 -3.97 1.89
CA ARG A 96 -17.97 -4.42 1.22
C ARG A 96 -17.70 -5.10 -0.12
N GLY A 97 -16.80 -4.54 -0.92
CA GLY A 97 -16.45 -5.06 -2.25
C GLY A 97 -15.67 -6.38 -2.23
N LEU A 98 -15.06 -6.72 -1.09
CA LEU A 98 -14.29 -7.95 -0.90
C LEU A 98 -15.00 -9.03 -0.06
N LEU A 99 -16.20 -8.77 0.48
CA LEU A 99 -16.93 -9.71 1.34
C LEU A 99 -17.12 -11.12 0.74
N THR A 100 -17.22 -11.22 -0.58
CA THR A 100 -17.42 -12.49 -1.29
C THR A 100 -16.17 -12.98 -2.03
N GLU A 101 -15.03 -12.35 -1.79
CA GLU A 101 -13.76 -12.74 -2.38
C GLU A 101 -12.97 -13.65 -1.44
N ASP A 102 -12.23 -14.61 -2.01
CA ASP A 102 -11.29 -15.45 -1.24
C ASP A 102 -9.97 -14.70 -1.03
N LEU A 103 -10.07 -13.48 -0.50
CA LEU A 103 -8.97 -12.59 -0.14
C LEU A 103 -9.08 -12.26 1.35
N VAL A 104 -7.97 -11.85 1.96
CA VAL A 104 -7.95 -11.45 3.35
C VAL A 104 -7.63 -9.97 3.43
N MET A 105 -8.49 -9.22 4.11
CA MET A 105 -8.30 -7.83 4.45
C MET A 105 -8.07 -7.72 5.96
N VAL A 106 -7.03 -7.00 6.35
CA VAL A 106 -6.76 -6.59 7.72
C VAL A 106 -6.87 -5.07 7.77
N SER A 107 -7.72 -4.55 8.64
CA SER A 107 -8.00 -3.13 8.79
C SER A 107 -7.54 -2.64 10.16
N PHE A 108 -6.83 -1.53 10.19
CA PHE A 108 -6.39 -0.86 11.41
C PHE A 108 -7.11 0.49 11.49
N ALA A 109 -7.93 0.65 12.52
CA ALA A 109 -8.65 1.88 12.78
C ALA A 109 -7.66 2.98 13.23
N PRO A 110 -8.00 4.27 13.04
CA PRO A 110 -7.16 5.37 13.48
C PRO A 110 -6.76 5.24 14.96
N GLY A 111 -5.49 5.47 15.27
CA GLY A 111 -4.97 5.35 16.65
C GLY A 111 -4.69 3.92 17.13
N SER A 112 -4.77 2.91 16.25
CA SER A 112 -4.49 1.52 16.62
C SER A 112 -3.03 1.16 16.42
N ASP A 113 -2.46 0.43 17.37
CA ASP A 113 -1.18 -0.28 17.21
C ASP A 113 -1.42 -1.78 17.34
N VAL A 114 -0.90 -2.55 16.37
CA VAL A 114 -1.10 -3.99 16.31
C VAL A 114 0.21 -4.67 15.95
N ASP A 115 0.57 -5.69 16.72
CA ASP A 115 1.68 -6.57 16.42
C ASP A 115 1.17 -7.99 16.14
N SER A 116 1.31 -8.43 14.90
CA SER A 116 1.03 -9.78 14.43
C SER A 116 2.08 -10.22 13.41
N SER A 117 1.94 -11.40 12.83
CA SER A 117 2.90 -11.90 11.83
C SER A 117 2.24 -12.86 10.86
N ILE A 118 1.69 -12.30 9.79
CA ILE A 118 1.12 -13.07 8.67
C ILE A 118 2.22 -13.22 7.61
N VAL A 119 2.77 -14.42 7.45
CA VAL A 119 3.82 -14.66 6.45
C VAL A 119 3.26 -14.49 5.03
N VAL A 120 3.91 -13.64 4.24
CA VAL A 120 3.58 -13.43 2.81
C VAL A 120 4.74 -13.69 1.86
N THR A 121 5.96 -13.90 2.38
CA THR A 121 7.09 -14.38 1.58
C THR A 121 7.90 -15.39 2.36
N VAL A 122 8.22 -16.51 1.70
CA VAL A 122 9.15 -17.52 2.17
C VAL A 122 10.29 -17.61 1.18
N SER A 123 11.53 -17.61 1.63
CA SER A 123 12.74 -17.78 0.81
C SER A 123 13.65 -18.82 1.46
N HIS A 124 14.12 -19.80 0.68
CA HIS A 124 14.91 -20.94 1.20
C HIS A 124 14.29 -21.67 2.41
N GLY A 125 12.95 -21.66 2.53
CA GLY A 125 12.22 -22.28 3.64
C GLY A 125 12.07 -21.39 4.89
N SER A 126 12.57 -20.16 4.87
CA SER A 126 12.46 -19.20 5.98
C SER A 126 11.51 -18.05 5.61
N PRO A 127 10.62 -17.61 6.52
CA PRO A 127 9.78 -16.45 6.29
C PRO A 127 10.63 -15.16 6.29
N CYS A 128 10.34 -14.22 5.38
CA CYS A 128 11.11 -12.97 5.26
C CYS A 128 10.27 -11.70 5.04
N THR A 129 8.99 -11.82 4.71
CA THR A 129 8.06 -10.68 4.60
C THR A 129 6.77 -11.02 5.32
N PHE A 130 6.24 -10.04 6.05
CA PHE A 130 5.13 -10.23 6.98
C PHE A 130 4.12 -9.09 6.86
N LEU A 131 2.84 -9.42 6.93
CA LEU A 131 1.74 -8.49 7.17
C LEU A 131 1.19 -8.66 8.59
N GLY A 132 0.15 -7.90 8.93
CA GLY A 132 -0.58 -7.95 10.20
C GLY A 132 0.04 -7.06 11.28
N ARG A 133 1.08 -6.31 10.95
CA ARG A 133 1.69 -5.31 11.83
C ARG A 133 1.30 -3.93 11.35
N TRP A 134 1.04 -3.04 12.29
CA TRP A 134 0.76 -1.65 12.03
C TRP A 134 1.11 -0.83 13.28
N SER A 135 1.73 0.33 13.07
CA SER A 135 1.99 1.33 14.10
C SER A 135 1.55 2.68 13.58
N VAL A 136 0.92 3.49 14.42
CA VAL A 136 0.60 4.88 14.07
C VAL A 136 1.84 5.71 13.71
N GLU A 137 3.02 5.30 14.22
CA GLU A 137 4.31 5.92 13.90
C GLU A 137 4.68 5.76 12.40
N GLU A 138 4.11 4.79 11.68
CA GLU A 138 4.34 4.66 10.23
C GLU A 138 3.82 5.89 9.46
N LEU A 139 2.80 6.58 9.99
CA LEU A 139 2.26 7.80 9.40
C LEU A 139 3.20 9.01 9.55
N ASP A 140 4.12 8.99 10.52
CA ASP A 140 5.04 10.10 10.77
C ASP A 140 6.00 10.34 9.60
N HIS A 141 6.24 9.30 8.77
CA HIS A 141 6.98 9.44 7.53
C HIS A 141 6.32 10.38 6.52
N PHE A 142 4.98 10.51 6.54
CA PHE A 142 4.24 11.39 5.63
C PHE A 142 4.03 12.80 6.20
N ARG A 143 4.21 13.00 7.51
CA ARG A 143 3.97 14.30 8.13
C ARG A 143 4.97 15.34 7.64
N ASN A 144 4.46 16.49 7.21
CA ASN A 144 5.25 17.62 6.72
C ASN A 144 5.03 18.90 7.55
N GLY A 145 4.33 18.80 8.69
CA GLY A 145 4.03 19.91 9.58
C GLY A 145 2.84 20.78 9.17
N LEU A 146 2.13 20.43 8.10
CA LEU A 146 0.87 21.08 7.72
C LEU A 146 -0.30 20.44 8.49
N ALA A 147 -0.97 21.25 9.30
CA ALA A 147 -2.07 20.80 10.16
C ALA A 147 -3.23 20.12 9.41
N SER A 148 -3.44 20.43 8.12
CA SER A 148 -4.48 19.77 7.32
C SER A 148 -4.10 18.32 6.99
N LEU A 149 -2.84 18.07 6.63
CA LEU A 149 -2.37 16.71 6.38
C LEU A 149 -2.33 15.91 7.69
N ASP A 150 -1.87 16.53 8.78
CA ASP A 150 -1.84 15.88 10.09
C ASP A 150 -3.24 15.41 10.51
N ALA A 151 -4.28 16.25 10.33
CA ALA A 151 -5.66 15.88 10.63
C ALA A 151 -6.18 14.72 9.76
N ASP A 152 -5.80 14.69 8.48
CA ASP A 152 -6.14 13.61 7.56
C ASP A 152 -5.46 12.29 7.95
N LEU A 153 -4.18 12.34 8.31
CA LEU A 153 -3.41 11.17 8.80
C LEU A 153 -3.96 10.66 10.13
N ASP A 154 -4.31 11.55 11.06
CA ASP A 154 -4.88 11.20 12.36
C ASP A 154 -6.25 10.48 12.24
N ALA A 155 -6.94 10.68 11.12
CA ALA A 155 -8.22 10.04 10.80
C ALA A 155 -8.09 8.88 9.78
N ALA A 156 -6.88 8.58 9.32
CA ALA A 156 -6.65 7.59 8.27
C ALA A 156 -6.80 6.15 8.81
N TRP A 157 -7.43 5.32 7.98
CA TRP A 157 -7.43 3.87 8.15
C TRP A 157 -6.27 3.27 7.37
N ALA A 158 -5.55 2.34 7.98
CA ALA A 158 -4.57 1.53 7.28
C ALA A 158 -5.14 0.16 6.95
N ILE A 159 -4.93 -0.28 5.72
CA ILE A 159 -5.48 -1.52 5.19
C ILE A 159 -4.35 -2.34 4.58
N GLN A 160 -4.31 -3.63 4.93
CA GLN A 160 -3.46 -4.63 4.28
C GLN A 160 -4.37 -5.69 3.65
N ILE A 161 -4.23 -5.91 2.34
CA ILE A 161 -5.03 -6.88 1.58
C ILE A 161 -4.07 -7.88 0.95
N PHE A 162 -4.32 -9.17 1.13
CA PHE A 162 -3.48 -10.21 0.52
C PHE A 162 -4.29 -11.39 -0.02
N ASP A 163 -3.69 -12.07 -0.99
CA ASP A 163 -4.18 -13.34 -1.51
C ASP A 163 -3.64 -14.48 -0.65
N PRO A 164 -4.49 -15.28 0.03
CA PRO A 164 -4.01 -16.39 0.85
C PRO A 164 -3.35 -17.50 0.03
N GLN A 165 -3.62 -17.56 -1.29
CA GLN A 165 -3.01 -18.52 -2.20
C GLN A 165 -1.61 -18.08 -2.63
N TRP A 166 -0.60 -18.89 -2.31
CA TRP A 166 0.77 -18.68 -2.72
C TRP A 166 0.93 -18.64 -4.24
N ALA A 167 1.79 -17.75 -4.73
CA ALA A 167 2.13 -17.53 -6.13
C ALA A 167 0.99 -17.10 -7.07
N ARG A 168 -0.26 -16.99 -6.59
CA ARG A 168 -1.38 -16.47 -7.39
C ARG A 168 -1.28 -14.94 -7.50
N ASN A 169 -1.40 -14.41 -8.71
CA ASN A 169 -1.20 -12.99 -8.99
C ASN A 169 -2.27 -12.34 -9.88
N ASP A 170 -3.36 -13.05 -10.17
CA ASP A 170 -4.41 -12.60 -11.09
C ASP A 170 -5.70 -12.15 -10.38
N ARG A 171 -5.91 -12.55 -9.12
CA ARG A 171 -7.16 -12.25 -8.39
C ARG A 171 -7.15 -10.95 -7.61
N LEU A 172 -6.11 -10.72 -6.81
CA LEU A 172 -6.04 -9.61 -5.85
C LEU A 172 -6.24 -8.25 -6.51
N TRP A 173 -5.46 -7.97 -7.56
CA TRP A 173 -5.43 -6.65 -8.20
C TRP A 173 -6.78 -6.26 -8.79
N THR A 174 -7.41 -7.17 -9.52
CA THR A 174 -8.72 -6.93 -10.13
C THR A 174 -9.82 -6.79 -9.08
N ALA A 175 -9.80 -7.61 -8.03
CA ALA A 175 -10.81 -7.57 -6.98
C ALA A 175 -10.77 -6.26 -6.18
N VAL A 176 -9.58 -5.82 -5.76
CA VAL A 176 -9.40 -4.57 -5.01
C VAL A 176 -9.77 -3.35 -5.87
N LEU A 177 -9.32 -3.31 -7.12
CA LEU A 177 -9.66 -2.19 -8.01
C LEU A 177 -11.17 -2.11 -8.28
N ARG A 178 -11.83 -3.25 -8.47
CA ARG A 178 -13.29 -3.29 -8.62
C ARG A 178 -13.99 -2.82 -7.35
N ALA A 179 -13.54 -3.25 -6.18
CA ALA A 179 -14.08 -2.82 -4.89
C ALA A 179 -14.01 -1.29 -4.74
N LEU A 180 -12.88 -0.68 -5.11
CA LEU A 180 -12.67 0.77 -5.03
C LEU A 180 -13.53 1.60 -5.99
N THR A 181 -13.88 1.03 -7.15
CA THR A 181 -14.51 1.76 -8.27
C THR A 181 -16.00 1.50 -8.43
N THR A 182 -16.58 0.64 -7.60
CA THR A 182 -18.02 0.34 -7.60
C THR A 182 -18.72 1.15 -6.50
N ASP A 183 -19.87 1.75 -6.84
CA ASP A 183 -20.69 2.57 -5.93
C ASP A 183 -21.43 1.75 -4.85
#